data_AF-A0A101KQ46-F1
#
_entry.id   AF-A0A101KQ46-F1
#
_cell.length_a   1.000
_cell.length_b   1.000
_cell.length_c   1.000
_cell.angle_alpha   90.00
_cell.angle_beta   90.00
_cell.angle_gamma   90.00
#
_symmetry.space_group_name_H-M   'P 1'
#
loop_
_entity.id
_entity.type
_entity.pdbx_description
1 polymer ?
#
loop_
_entity_poly.entity_id
_entity_poly.type
_entity_poly.pdbx_seq_one_letter_code
_entity_poly.pdbx_strand_id
1 'polypeptide(L)'
;MAPVRELTVGQVAMRSGVAVSALHFYEARDLIRSHRTAGNQRRYSRDVLRRVAIIRIAQEVGISLAEIAATFRSLPEGRTPTREDWNLLSTAWRDGLDHKISQLKKLRDGLTDCIGCGCMSIDKCPLRNKDDRLAREGTGARRLVAR
;
A
#
# COMPACT_ATOMS: atom_id res chain seq x y z
N MET A 1 29.36 -19.01 11.15
CA MET A 1 28.30 -18.16 10.58
C MET A 1 28.17 -18.51 9.11
N ALA A 2 27.08 -19.14 8.66
CA ALA A 2 26.89 -19.44 7.24
C ALA A 2 26.92 -18.12 6.44
N PRO A 3 27.57 -18.06 5.27
CA PRO A 3 27.63 -16.81 4.52
C PRO A 3 26.20 -16.35 4.22
N VAL A 4 25.87 -15.15 4.67
CA VAL A 4 24.60 -14.51 4.28
C VAL A 4 24.63 -14.49 2.76
N ARG A 5 23.77 -15.28 2.11
CA ARG A 5 23.64 -15.31 0.66
C ARG A 5 23.02 -13.99 0.23
N GLU A 6 23.88 -12.98 0.09
CA GLU A 6 23.54 -11.67 -0.41
C GLU A 6 23.08 -11.76 -1.86
N LEU A 7 22.20 -10.85 -2.22
CA LEU A 7 21.61 -10.75 -3.54
C LEU A 7 22.16 -9.52 -4.25
N THR A 8 22.46 -9.69 -5.53
CA THR A 8 22.72 -8.54 -6.42
C THR A 8 21.41 -7.79 -6.68
N VAL A 9 21.49 -6.52 -7.07
CA VAL A 9 20.30 -5.74 -7.43
C VAL A 9 19.48 -6.41 -8.54
N GLY A 10 20.13 -7.05 -9.52
CA GLY A 10 19.47 -7.78 -10.59
C GLY A 10 18.73 -9.03 -10.09
N GLN A 11 19.31 -9.76 -9.14
CA GLN A 11 18.63 -10.91 -8.52
C GLN A 11 17.42 -10.47 -7.69
N VAL A 12 17.51 -9.35 -6.96
CA VAL A 12 16.37 -8.81 -6.23
C VAL A 12 15.28 -8.37 -7.20
N ALA A 13 15.64 -7.64 -8.25
CA ALA A 13 14.71 -7.15 -9.27
C ALA A 13 13.94 -8.31 -9.93
N MET A 14 14.66 -9.31 -10.43
CA MET A 14 14.07 -10.50 -11.04
C MET A 14 13.10 -11.22 -10.08
N ARG A 15 13.53 -11.47 -8.83
CA ARG A 15 12.74 -12.29 -7.88
C ARG A 15 11.58 -11.56 -7.24
N SER A 16 11.61 -10.23 -7.17
CA SER A 16 10.52 -9.41 -6.63
C SER A 16 9.60 -8.84 -7.73
N GLY A 17 9.98 -9.00 -9.00
CA GLY A 17 9.24 -8.50 -10.14
C GLY A 17 9.17 -6.97 -10.20
N VAL A 18 10.17 -6.27 -9.64
CA VAL A 18 10.28 -4.81 -9.73
C VAL A 18 11.52 -4.42 -10.52
N ALA A 19 11.46 -3.26 -11.18
CA ALA A 19 12.62 -2.71 -11.87
C ALA A 19 13.74 -2.35 -10.88
N VAL A 20 14.99 -2.38 -11.35
CA VAL A 20 16.16 -1.91 -10.58
C VAL A 20 15.99 -0.45 -10.13
N SER A 21 15.38 0.41 -10.97
CA SER A 21 15.06 1.79 -10.61
C SER A 21 14.11 1.88 -9.42
N ALA A 22 13.13 0.98 -9.32
CA ALA A 22 12.24 0.91 -8.17
C ALA A 22 12.98 0.51 -6.89
N LEU A 23 13.94 -0.42 -6.97
CA LEU A 23 14.80 -0.77 -5.82
C LEU A 23 15.63 0.43 -5.35
N HIS A 24 16.25 1.17 -6.28
CA HIS A 24 16.98 2.40 -5.92
C HIS A 24 16.06 3.46 -5.32
N PHE A 25 14.85 3.58 -5.83
CA PHE A 25 13.85 4.52 -5.33
C PHE A 25 13.33 4.16 -3.93
N TYR A 26 13.14 2.86 -3.64
CA TYR A 26 12.82 2.38 -2.30
C TYR A 26 13.97 2.60 -1.33
N GLU A 27 15.21 2.36 -1.78
CA GLU A 27 16.40 2.62 -0.98
C GLU A 27 16.54 4.10 -0.64
N ALA A 28 16.32 5.00 -1.61
CA ALA A 28 16.33 6.45 -1.40
C ALA A 28 15.23 6.97 -0.47
N ARG A 29 14.22 6.14 -0.16
CA ARG A 29 13.14 6.43 0.80
C ARG A 29 13.30 5.67 2.12
N ASP A 30 14.47 5.09 2.37
CA ASP A 30 14.77 4.27 3.56
C ASP A 30 13.84 3.07 3.75
N LEU A 31 13.17 2.62 2.68
CA LEU A 31 12.26 1.47 2.74
C LEU A 31 13.01 0.14 2.72
N ILE A 32 14.13 0.12 2.02
CA ILE A 32 15.08 -1.01 1.96
C ILE A 32 16.50 -0.47 2.12
N ARG A 33 17.43 -1.33 2.55
CA ARG A 33 18.84 -0.99 2.71
C ARG A 33 19.70 -1.94 1.90
N SER A 34 20.77 -1.42 1.32
CA SER A 34 21.88 -2.21 0.77
C SER A 34 23.17 -1.85 1.48
N HIS A 35 24.18 -2.68 1.32
CA HIS A 35 25.57 -2.26 1.54
C HIS A 35 26.32 -2.37 0.21
N ARG A 36 27.53 -1.81 0.16
CA ARG A 36 28.36 -1.78 -1.05
C ARG A 36 29.55 -2.72 -0.88
N THR A 37 29.88 -3.44 -1.95
CA THR A 37 31.13 -4.19 -2.05
C THR A 37 32.32 -3.26 -2.30
N ALA A 38 33.54 -3.79 -2.22
CA ALA A 38 34.76 -3.06 -2.61
C ALA A 38 34.71 -2.53 -4.06
N GLY A 39 34.03 -3.25 -4.96
CA GLY A 39 33.78 -2.82 -6.34
C GLY A 39 32.59 -1.86 -6.50
N ASN A 40 32.14 -1.22 -5.41
CA ASN A 40 31.03 -0.28 -5.36
C ASN A 40 29.66 -0.84 -5.82
N GLN A 41 29.50 -2.17 -5.83
CA GLN A 41 28.23 -2.81 -6.20
C GLN A 41 27.31 -2.94 -4.99
N ARG A 42 26.02 -2.64 -5.17
CA ARG A 42 25.00 -2.87 -4.14
C ARG A 42 24.77 -4.37 -3.90
N ARG A 43 24.63 -4.71 -2.63
CA ARG A 43 24.29 -6.05 -2.12
C ARG A 43 23.19 -5.94 -1.08
N TYR A 44 22.23 -6.84 -1.19
CA TYR A 44 21.06 -6.88 -0.31
C TYR A 44 21.02 -8.20 0.46
N SER A 45 20.62 -8.14 1.72
CA SER A 45 20.26 -9.33 2.49
C SER A 45 18.97 -9.97 1.94
N ARG A 46 18.74 -11.25 2.24
CA ARG A 46 17.59 -11.99 1.65
C ARG A 46 16.22 -11.47 2.11
N ASP A 47 16.13 -10.87 3.29
CA ASP A 47 14.90 -10.29 3.84
C ASP A 47 14.38 -9.12 3.00
N VAL A 48 15.23 -8.50 2.17
CA VAL A 48 14.81 -7.45 1.23
C VAL A 48 13.64 -7.89 0.35
N LEU A 49 13.60 -9.16 -0.05
CA LEU A 49 12.53 -9.68 -0.91
C LEU A 49 11.18 -9.63 -0.20
N ARG A 50 11.17 -9.91 1.11
CA ARG A 50 9.95 -9.83 1.92
C ARG A 50 9.51 -8.38 2.11
N ARG A 51 10.45 -7.46 2.35
CA ARG A 51 10.15 -6.01 2.41
C ARG A 51 9.57 -5.50 1.09
N VAL A 52 10.18 -5.84 -0.05
CA VAL A 52 9.71 -5.43 -1.38
C VAL A 52 8.32 -6.00 -1.68
N ALA A 53 8.07 -7.28 -1.36
CA ALA A 53 6.74 -7.88 -1.54
C ALA A 53 5.65 -7.10 -0.77
N ILE A 54 5.96 -6.65 0.45
CA ILE A 54 5.01 -5.90 1.28
C ILE A 54 4.81 -4.48 0.78
N ILE A 55 5.88 -3.80 0.36
CA ILE A 55 5.77 -2.49 -0.29
C ILE A 55 4.80 -2.59 -1.48
N ARG A 56 4.97 -3.62 -2.32
CA ARG A 56 4.11 -3.84 -3.49
C ARG A 56 2.65 -4.07 -3.13
N ILE A 57 2.38 -5.04 -2.24
CA ILE A 57 1.01 -5.37 -1.83
C ILE A 57 0.34 -4.14 -1.19
N ALA A 58 1.06 -3.43 -0.32
CA ALA A 58 0.55 -2.22 0.33
C ALA A 58 0.22 -1.12 -0.69
N GLN A 59 1.07 -0.90 -1.69
CA GLN A 59 0.79 0.06 -2.77
C GLN A 59 -0.41 -0.35 -3.62
N GLU A 60 -0.58 -1.64 -3.92
CA GLU A 60 -1.72 -2.17 -4.70
C GLU A 60 -3.06 -1.91 -3.99
N VAL A 61 -3.08 -1.90 -2.66
CA VAL A 61 -4.26 -1.53 -1.84
C VAL A 61 -4.30 -0.03 -1.48
N GLY A 62 -3.44 0.76 -2.12
CA GLY A 62 -3.42 2.23 -2.06
C GLY A 62 -2.83 2.81 -0.77
N ILE A 63 -1.98 2.07 -0.06
CA ILE A 63 -1.19 2.62 1.05
C ILE A 63 0.01 3.36 0.45
N SER A 64 0.22 4.59 0.87
CA SER A 64 1.29 5.43 0.36
C SER A 64 2.66 4.96 0.84
N LEU A 65 3.70 5.25 0.07
CA LEU A 65 5.08 4.96 0.48
C LEU A 65 5.48 5.71 1.77
N ALA A 66 4.86 6.86 2.05
CA ALA A 66 5.10 7.61 3.28
C ALA A 66 4.55 6.86 4.50
N GLU A 67 3.34 6.30 4.40
CA GLU A 67 2.75 5.45 5.44
C GLU A 67 3.58 4.18 5.62
N ILE A 68 3.98 3.52 4.52
CA ILE A 68 4.83 2.33 4.58
C ILE A 68 6.17 2.65 5.28
N ALA A 69 6.79 3.79 4.95
CA ALA A 69 8.02 4.23 5.60
C ALA A 69 7.83 4.48 7.11
N ALA A 70 6.73 5.13 7.50
CA ALA A 70 6.40 5.36 8.90
C ALA A 70 6.24 4.05 9.68
N THR A 71 5.52 3.10 9.09
CA THR A 71 5.32 1.76 9.66
C THR A 71 6.63 0.95 9.68
N PHE A 72 7.49 1.09 8.68
CA PHE A 72 8.79 0.42 8.67
C PHE A 72 9.77 0.98 9.69
N ARG A 73 9.65 2.26 10.08
CA ARG A 73 10.48 2.86 11.15
C ARG A 73 10.14 2.33 12.53
N SER A 74 8.93 1.81 12.75
CA SER A 74 8.58 1.16 14.03
C SER A 74 9.06 -0.30 14.11
N LEU A 75 9.62 -0.85 13.03
CA LEU A 75 10.21 -2.18 13.04
C LEU A 75 11.61 -2.14 13.67
N PRO A 76 11.98 -3.16 14.46
CA PRO A 76 13.31 -3.26 15.03
C PRO A 76 14.38 -3.36 13.93
N GLU A 77 15.46 -2.59 14.10
CA GLU A 77 16.60 -2.61 13.20
C GLU A 77 17.52 -3.81 13.44
N GLY A 78 18.32 -4.17 12.43
CA GLY A 78 19.39 -5.16 12.57
C GLY A 78 18.94 -6.63 12.64
N ARG A 79 17.64 -6.91 12.54
CA ARG A 79 17.12 -8.28 12.42
C ARG A 79 15.97 -8.38 11.42
N THR A 80 15.73 -9.59 10.92
CA THR A 80 14.54 -9.90 10.13
C THR A 80 13.28 -9.70 10.99
N PRO A 81 12.25 -8.98 10.50
CA PRO A 81 10.99 -8.83 11.23
C PRO A 81 10.29 -10.18 11.49
N THR A 82 9.82 -10.39 12.72
CA THR A 82 9.08 -11.59 13.14
C THR A 82 7.60 -11.49 12.78
N ARG A 83 6.84 -12.55 13.06
CA ARG A 83 5.39 -12.56 12.88
C ARG A 83 4.71 -11.47 13.72
N GLU A 84 5.17 -11.25 14.94
CA GLU A 84 4.63 -10.22 15.85
C GLU A 84 4.84 -8.83 15.27
N ASP A 85 6.04 -8.55 14.74
CA ASP A 85 6.32 -7.29 14.07
C ASP A 85 5.39 -7.07 12.87
N TRP A 86 5.14 -8.13 12.08
CA TRP A 86 4.20 -8.08 10.94
C TRP A 86 2.75 -7.85 11.38
N ASN A 87 2.32 -8.48 12.48
CA ASN A 87 0.98 -8.28 13.02
C ASN A 87 0.76 -6.82 13.45
N LEU A 88 1.79 -6.18 14.01
CA LEU A 88 1.74 -4.76 14.38
C LEU A 88 1.50 -3.88 13.15
N LEU A 89 2.21 -4.12 12.04
CA LEU A 89 1.99 -3.35 10.79
C LEU A 89 0.61 -3.59 10.22
N SER A 90 0.15 -4.85 10.21
CA SER A 90 -1.18 -5.20 9.68
C SER A 90 -2.29 -4.51 10.46
N THR A 91 -2.16 -4.42 11.79
CA THR A 91 -3.12 -3.70 12.64
C THR A 91 -3.12 -2.21 12.34
N ALA A 92 -1.94 -1.60 12.10
CA ALA A 92 -1.83 -0.19 11.77
C ALA A 92 -2.55 0.18 10.46
N TRP A 93 -2.62 -0.74 9.50
CA TRP A 93 -3.29 -0.49 8.21
C TRP A 93 -4.73 -1.00 8.16
N ARG A 94 -5.11 -1.91 9.06
CA ARG A 94 -6.41 -2.60 9.04
C ARG A 94 -7.58 -1.62 8.94
N ASP A 95 -7.63 -0.63 9.83
CA ASP A 95 -8.78 0.27 9.90
C ASP A 95 -8.90 1.12 8.61
N GLY A 96 -7.76 1.53 8.03
CA GLY A 96 -7.74 2.23 6.75
C GLY A 96 -8.16 1.35 5.57
N LEU A 97 -7.78 0.07 5.59
CA LEU A 97 -8.21 -0.91 4.59
C LEU A 97 -9.70 -1.23 4.70
N ASP A 98 -10.21 -1.40 5.92
CA ASP A 98 -11.63 -1.65 6.17
C ASP A 98 -12.49 -0.45 5.73
N HIS A 99 -12.00 0.78 5.96
CA HIS A 99 -12.64 1.99 5.44
C HIS A 99 -12.72 1.96 3.91
N LYS A 100 -11.60 1.67 3.21
CA LYS A 100 -11.58 1.57 1.74
C LYS A 100 -12.49 0.45 1.23
N ILE A 101 -12.50 -0.72 1.87
CA ILE A 101 -13.39 -1.82 1.51
C ILE A 101 -14.86 -1.39 1.62
N SER A 102 -15.22 -0.68 2.69
CA SER A 102 -16.57 -0.15 2.89
C SER A 102 -16.96 0.83 1.77
N GLN A 103 -16.06 1.75 1.40
CA GLN A 103 -16.28 2.69 0.29
C GLN A 103 -16.43 1.98 -1.06
N LEU A 104 -15.56 1.00 -1.35
CA LEU A 104 -15.61 0.22 -2.59
C LEU A 104 -16.89 -0.62 -2.70
N LYS A 105 -17.35 -1.22 -1.59
CA LYS A 105 -18.63 -1.94 -1.54
C LYS A 105 -19.81 -1.00 -1.81
N LYS A 106 -19.87 0.15 -1.13
CA LYS A 106 -20.91 1.17 -1.37
C LYS A 106 -20.93 1.65 -2.81
N LEU A 107 -19.76 1.87 -3.41
CA LEU A 107 -19.65 2.28 -4.81
C LEU A 107 -20.13 1.16 -5.75
N ARG A 108 -19.67 -0.07 -5.57
CA ARG A 108 -20.09 -1.23 -6.37
C ARG A 108 -21.60 -1.44 -6.32
N ASP A 109 -22.15 -1.45 -5.12
CA ASP A 109 -23.58 -1.71 -4.89
C ASP A 109 -24.42 -0.54 -5.43
N GLY A 110 -24.03 0.70 -5.12
CA GLY A 110 -24.71 1.89 -5.64
C GLY A 110 -24.63 2.05 -7.16
N LEU A 111 -23.54 1.62 -7.80
CA LEU A 111 -23.44 1.56 -9.27
C LEU A 111 -24.33 0.47 -9.86
N THR A 112 -24.43 -0.68 -9.20
CA THR A 112 -25.34 -1.77 -9.61
C THR A 112 -26.79 -1.29 -9.58
N ASP A 113 -27.19 -0.54 -8.55
CA ASP A 113 -28.53 0.06 -8.49
C ASP A 113 -28.76 1.09 -9.59
N CYS A 114 -27.73 1.85 -9.98
CA CYS A 114 -27.82 2.80 -11.10
C CYS A 114 -27.96 2.10 -12.46
N ILE A 115 -27.31 0.95 -12.65
CA ILE A 115 -27.37 0.17 -13.90
C ILE A 115 -28.67 -0.67 -13.94
N GLY A 116 -29.08 -1.26 -12.81
CA GLY A 116 -30.28 -2.09 -12.67
C GLY A 116 -31.60 -1.32 -12.71
N CYS A 117 -31.61 -0.03 -12.36
CA CYS A 117 -32.79 0.83 -12.49
C CYS A 117 -33.24 1.04 -13.95
N GLY A 118 -32.34 0.88 -14.93
CA GLY A 118 -32.62 1.15 -16.35
C GLY A 118 -33.04 2.60 -16.66
N CYS A 119 -33.04 3.48 -15.66
CA CYS A 119 -33.71 4.77 -15.73
C CYS A 119 -32.86 5.90 -16.30
N MET A 120 -31.52 5.73 -16.44
CA MET A 120 -30.55 6.77 -16.85
C MET A 120 -30.77 8.15 -16.17
N SER A 121 -31.49 8.18 -15.05
CA SER A 121 -31.93 9.42 -14.41
C SER A 121 -30.98 9.75 -13.27
N ILE A 122 -30.11 10.71 -13.56
CA ILE A 122 -29.26 11.39 -12.58
C ILE A 122 -30.07 11.88 -11.36
N ASP A 123 -31.39 12.10 -11.47
CA ASP A 123 -32.26 12.53 -10.36
C ASP A 123 -32.53 11.47 -9.28
N LYS A 124 -32.41 10.18 -9.60
CA LYS A 124 -32.68 9.09 -8.64
C LYS A 124 -31.42 8.36 -8.18
N CYS A 125 -30.25 8.79 -8.64
CA CYS A 125 -28.98 8.15 -8.31
C CYS A 125 -28.68 8.27 -6.79
N PRO A 126 -28.56 7.15 -6.04
CA PRO A 126 -28.26 7.17 -4.61
C PRO A 126 -26.88 7.76 -4.28
N LEU A 127 -25.99 7.80 -5.28
CA LEU A 127 -24.67 8.43 -5.17
C LEU A 127 -24.72 9.95 -5.35
N ARG A 128 -25.84 10.53 -5.82
CA ARG A 128 -25.94 11.96 -6.08
C ARG A 128 -26.17 12.78 -4.81
N ASN A 129 -25.36 13.82 -4.64
CA ASN A 129 -25.60 14.89 -3.68
C ASN A 129 -26.27 16.07 -4.40
N LYS A 130 -27.59 15.99 -4.62
CA LYS A 130 -28.34 17.02 -5.34
C LYS A 130 -28.22 18.36 -4.59
N ASP A 131 -27.99 19.44 -5.35
CA ASP A 131 -27.82 20.82 -4.85
C ASP A 131 -26.74 20.96 -3.77
N ASP A 132 -25.76 20.04 -3.75
CA ASP A 132 -24.68 20.00 -2.77
C ASP A 132 -25.13 20.03 -1.30
N ARG A 133 -26.31 19.46 -0.99
CA ARG A 133 -26.95 19.53 0.34
C ARG A 133 -26.08 19.01 1.48
N LEU A 134 -25.18 18.06 1.20
CA LEU A 134 -24.26 17.50 2.19
C LEU A 134 -22.98 18.32 2.41
N ALA A 135 -22.78 19.47 1.74
CA ALA A 135 -21.57 20.30 1.90
C ALA A 135 -21.30 20.71 3.35
N ARG A 136 -22.37 20.93 4.13
CA ARG A 136 -22.29 21.30 5.55
C ARG A 136 -21.74 20.17 6.42
N GLU A 137 -21.72 18.93 5.93
CA GLU A 137 -21.18 17.77 6.65
C GLU A 137 -19.68 17.56 6.40
N GLY A 138 -19.05 18.39 5.55
CA GLY A 138 -17.61 18.36 5.28
C GLY A 138 -17.28 18.26 3.79
N THR A 139 -15.98 18.13 3.49
CA THR A 139 -15.47 18.05 2.11
C THR A 139 -15.61 16.66 1.49
N GLY A 140 -15.64 16.60 0.16
CA GLY A 140 -15.55 15.36 -0.63
C GLY A 140 -16.90 14.68 -0.91
N ALA A 141 -16.85 13.46 -1.47
CA ALA A 141 -18.02 12.69 -1.89
C ALA A 141 -18.81 12.12 -0.69
N ARG A 142 -19.58 12.97 0.01
CA ARG A 142 -20.23 12.66 1.31
C ARG A 142 -21.15 11.44 1.31
N ARG A 143 -21.72 11.07 0.16
CA ARG A 143 -22.52 9.83 0.00
C ARG A 143 -21.66 8.56 0.03
N LEU A 144 -20.36 8.66 -0.28
CA LEU A 144 -19.41 7.55 -0.38
C LEU A 144 -18.45 7.47 0.82
N VAL A 145 -18.07 8.60 1.41
CA VAL A 145 -17.20 8.62 2.59
C VAL A 145 -17.99 8.03 3.77
N ALA A 146 -17.54 6.89 4.31
CA ALA A 146 -18.17 6.29 5.48
C ALA A 146 -18.02 7.24 6.67
N ARG A 147 -19.11 7.42 7.44
CA ARG A 147 -19.04 8.02 8.78
C ARG A 147 -18.32 7.06 9.72
#